data_AF-A0A6J5TGM5-F1
#
_entry.id   AF-A0A6J5TGM5-F1
#
_cell.length_a   1.000
_cell.length_b   1.000
_cell.length_c   1.000
_cell.angle_alpha   90.00
_cell.angle_beta   90.00
_cell.angle_gamma   90.00
#
_symmetry.space_group_name_H-M   'P 1'
#
loop_
_entity.id
_entity.type
_entity.pdbx_description
1 polymer ?
#
loop_
_entity_poly.entity_id
_entity_poly.type
_entity_poly.pdbx_seq_one_letter_code
_entity_poly.pdbx_strand_id
1 'polypeptide(L)'
;MASHGRMLLIVQASLEMVAVVILAAATTAALPQALPGYQEKCGNLTIPYPFGIGKGCYMAGEYFNLTCNTSTVPPTHNILG
;
A
#
# COMPACT_ATOMS: atom_id res chain seq x y z
N MET A 1 15.54 1.71 -50.31
CA MET A 1 14.30 2.38 -49.85
C MET A 1 13.39 1.48 -49.00
N ALA A 2 13.47 0.14 -49.11
CA ALA A 2 12.65 -0.78 -48.30
C ALA A 2 13.15 -1.03 -46.86
N SER A 3 14.45 -0.92 -46.58
CA SER A 3 14.98 -1.16 -45.22
C SER A 3 14.74 0.02 -44.26
N HIS A 4 14.82 1.26 -44.74
CA HIS A 4 14.50 2.45 -43.94
C HIS A 4 13.03 2.50 -43.54
N GLY A 5 12.11 2.14 -44.45
CA GLY A 5 10.68 2.04 -44.12
C GLY A 5 10.42 0.98 -43.04
N ARG A 6 11.07 -0.18 -43.14
CA ARG A 6 10.98 -1.25 -42.12
C ARG A 6 11.59 -0.83 -40.77
N MET A 7 12.72 -0.13 -40.80
CA MET A 7 13.35 0.41 -39.59
C MET A 7 12.46 1.45 -38.91
N LEU A 8 11.83 2.35 -39.68
CA LEU A 8 10.90 3.35 -39.15
C LEU A 8 9.68 2.69 -38.49
N LEU A 9 9.11 1.64 -39.11
CA LEU A 9 7.99 0.88 -38.55
C LEU A 9 8.35 0.17 -37.23
N ILE A 10 9.55 -0.42 -37.14
CA ILE A 10 10.04 -1.07 -35.90
C ILE A 10 10.19 -0.02 -34.79
N VAL A 11 10.77 1.14 -35.11
CA VAL A 11 10.97 2.23 -34.14
C VAL A 11 9.64 2.79 -33.64
N GLN A 12 8.66 2.98 -34.52
CA GLN A 12 7.32 3.41 -34.13
C GLN A 12 6.60 2.37 -33.26
N ALA A 13 6.61 1.10 -33.67
CA ALA A 13 5.99 0.02 -32.88
C ALA A 13 6.62 -0.12 -31.49
N SER A 14 7.94 0.02 -31.38
CA SER A 14 8.64 0.01 -30.10
C SER A 14 8.27 1.22 -29.23
N LEU A 15 8.08 2.40 -29.82
CA LEU A 15 7.71 3.61 -29.08
C LEU A 15 6.31 3.49 -28.49
N GLU A 16 5.35 3.00 -29.28
CA GLU A 16 3.97 2.72 -28.85
C GLU A 16 3.96 1.66 -27.72
N MET A 17 4.74 0.59 -27.89
CA MET A 17 4.86 -0.48 -26.88
C MET A 17 5.46 0.02 -25.56
N VAL A 18 6.49 0.88 -25.62
CA VAL A 18 7.07 1.52 -24.42
C VAL A 18 6.05 2.41 -23.72
N ALA A 19 5.26 3.20 -24.47
CA ALA A 19 4.22 4.05 -23.88
C ALA A 19 3.15 3.23 -23.14
N VAL A 20 2.72 2.10 -23.70
CA VAL A 20 1.76 1.17 -23.06
C VAL A 20 2.32 0.57 -21.76
N VAL A 21 3.61 0.18 -21.76
CA VAL A 21 4.27 -0.37 -20.56
C VAL A 21 4.35 0.67 -19.44
N ILE A 22 4.66 1.93 -19.76
CA ILE A 22 4.73 3.01 -18.76
C ILE A 22 3.35 3.27 -18.14
N LEU A 23 2.29 3.27 -18.95
CA LEU A 23 0.92 3.54 -18.46
C LEU A 23 0.41 2.41 -17.53
N ALA A 24 0.77 1.16 -17.80
CA ALA A 24 0.41 0.02 -16.97
C ALA A 24 1.11 -0.01 -15.61
N ALA A 25 2.29 0.61 -15.49
CA ALA A 25 3.07 0.64 -14.24
C ALA A 25 2.57 1.67 -13.20
N ALA A 26 1.58 2.50 -13.54
CA ALA A 26 1.12 3.62 -12.71
C ALA A 26 0.21 3.22 -11.53
N THR A 27 0.07 1.94 -11.20
CA THR A 27 -0.75 1.51 -10.05
C THR A 27 0.07 1.60 -8.76
N THR A 28 -0.02 2.73 -8.07
CA THR A 28 0.43 2.84 -6.68
C THR A 28 -0.71 2.37 -5.78
N ALA A 29 -0.55 1.25 -5.09
CA ALA A 29 -1.44 0.87 -4.02
C ALA A 29 -1.17 1.82 -2.83
N ALA A 30 -2.08 2.76 -2.58
CA ALA A 30 -2.05 3.54 -1.36
C ALA A 30 -2.27 2.58 -0.18
N LEU A 31 -1.27 2.46 0.70
CA LEU A 31 -1.45 1.74 1.96
C LEU A 31 -2.55 2.46 2.75
N PRO A 32 -3.48 1.74 3.39
CA PRO A 32 -4.47 2.37 4.25
C PRO A 32 -3.75 3.20 5.32
N GLN A 33 -3.88 4.51 5.21
CA GLN A 33 -3.27 5.47 6.14
C GLN A 33 -4.03 5.35 7.46
N ALA A 34 -3.31 5.28 8.59
CA ALA A 34 -3.99 5.32 9.88
C ALA A 34 -4.63 6.69 10.09
N LEU A 35 -5.63 6.71 10.97
CA LEU A 35 -6.43 7.90 11.21
C LEU A 35 -5.53 9.00 11.83
N PRO A 36 -5.51 10.25 11.28
CA PRO A 36 -4.62 11.30 11.78
C PRO A 36 -4.87 11.60 13.26
N GLY A 37 -3.79 11.71 14.04
CA GLY A 37 -3.86 12.01 15.48
C GLY A 37 -4.05 10.78 16.37
N TYR A 38 -4.04 9.58 15.81
CA TYR A 38 -4.11 8.31 16.55
C TYR A 38 -2.80 7.52 16.46
N GLN A 39 -2.64 6.54 17.35
CA GLN A 39 -1.43 5.73 17.40
C GLN A 39 -1.35 4.78 16.19
N GLU A 40 -0.50 5.13 15.22
CA GLU A 40 -0.33 4.39 13.97
C GLU A 40 0.63 3.20 14.08
N LYS A 41 1.33 3.05 15.22
CA LYS A 41 2.35 2.02 15.42
C LYS A 41 2.23 1.31 16.75
N CYS A 42 2.60 0.03 16.77
CA CYS A 42 2.86 -0.73 17.98
C CYS A 42 4.28 -1.31 17.91
N GLY A 43 5.23 -0.69 18.60
CA GLY A 43 6.65 -0.97 18.40
C GLY A 43 7.07 -0.69 16.96
N ASN A 44 7.59 -1.71 16.26
CA ASN A 44 8.01 -1.61 14.86
C ASN A 44 6.90 -1.97 13.84
N LEU A 45 5.70 -2.32 14.31
CA LEU A 45 4.55 -2.61 13.44
C LEU A 45 3.79 -1.33 13.13
N THR A 46 3.49 -1.11 11.85
CA THR A 46 2.57 -0.05 11.39
C THR A 46 1.17 -0.63 11.27
N ILE A 47 0.18 0.07 11.82
CA ILE A 47 -1.21 -0.37 11.93
C ILE A 47 -2.02 0.36 10.85
N PRO A 48 -2.50 -0.34 9.81
CA PRO A 48 -3.35 0.28 8.79
C PRO A 48 -4.80 0.39 9.25
N TYR A 49 -5.54 1.39 8.77
CA TYR A 49 -7.01 1.37 8.84
C TYR A 49 -7.54 0.12 8.08
N PRO A 50 -8.58 -0.60 8.55
CA PRO A 50 -9.57 -0.28 9.58
C PRO A 50 -9.16 -0.52 11.03
N PHE A 51 -7.94 -0.98 11.30
CA PHE A 51 -7.48 -1.30 12.65
C PHE A 51 -6.99 -0.07 13.40
N GLY A 52 -7.02 -0.12 14.73
CA GLY A 52 -6.53 0.96 15.57
C GLY A 52 -6.56 0.64 17.06
N ILE A 53 -5.83 1.42 17.85
CA ILE A 53 -5.70 1.25 19.30
C ILE A 53 -6.44 2.37 20.00
N GLY A 54 -7.45 2.04 20.80
CA GLY A 54 -8.25 3.02 21.53
C GLY A 54 -9.54 3.43 20.81
N LYS A 55 -10.45 4.06 21.54
CA LYS A 55 -11.81 4.34 21.08
C LYS A 55 -11.80 5.38 19.94
N GLY A 56 -12.43 5.03 18.82
CA GLY A 56 -12.57 5.90 17.64
C GLY A 56 -11.41 5.82 16.64
N CYS A 57 -10.39 5.02 16.93
CA CYS A 57 -9.20 4.86 16.08
C CYS A 57 -9.38 3.75 15.03
N TYR A 58 -10.46 2.99 15.11
CA TYR A 58 -10.72 1.78 14.33
C TYR A 58 -12.14 1.80 13.77
N MET A 59 -12.38 1.04 12.70
CA MET A 59 -13.71 0.88 12.12
C MET A 59 -14.63 0.15 13.10
N ALA A 60 -15.90 0.57 13.20
CA ALA A 60 -16.86 -0.08 14.10
C ALA A 60 -16.94 -1.60 13.84
N GLY A 61 -16.77 -2.38 14.90
CA GLY A 61 -16.72 -3.85 14.86
C GLY A 61 -15.76 -4.38 15.94
N GLU A 62 -15.98 -5.62 16.35
CA GLU A 62 -15.19 -6.26 17.42
C GLU A 62 -13.76 -6.55 16.95
N TYR A 63 -13.54 -6.88 15.67
CA TYR A 63 -12.24 -7.36 15.16
C TYR A 63 -11.20 -6.28 14.83
N PHE A 64 -11.54 -5.00 14.93
CA PHE A 64 -10.67 -3.91 14.51
C PHE A 64 -9.97 -3.20 15.68
N ASN A 65 -10.39 -3.50 16.91
CA ASN A 65 -9.81 -2.94 18.11
C ASN A 65 -8.54 -3.70 18.49
N LEU A 66 -7.42 -2.99 18.46
CA LEU A 66 -6.13 -3.53 18.76
C LEU A 66 -5.69 -3.14 20.18
N THR A 67 -5.05 -4.07 20.89
CA THR A 67 -4.23 -3.71 22.06
C THR A 67 -2.76 -3.84 21.70
N CYS A 68 -1.94 -2.94 22.22
CA CYS A 68 -0.49 -2.95 22.07
C CYS A 68 0.15 -3.23 23.42
N ASN A 69 0.75 -4.41 23.59
CA ASN A 69 1.49 -4.71 24.81
C ASN A 69 2.97 -4.37 24.60
N THR A 70 3.41 -3.24 25.15
CA THR A 70 4.80 -2.78 25.07
C THR A 70 5.69 -3.31 26.20
N SER A 71 5.13 -4.06 27.16
CA SER A 71 5.89 -4.71 28.24
C SER A 71 6.59 -5.99 27.80
N THR A 72 6.28 -6.50 26.61
CA THR A 72 6.94 -7.66 26.00
C THR A 72 8.00 -7.20 25.00
N VAL A 73 9.15 -7.89 24.98
CA VAL A 73 10.21 -7.67 23.99
C VAL A 73 10.33 -8.93 23.14
N PRO A 74 9.86 -8.92 21.87
CA PRO A 74 9.22 -7.82 21.14
C PRO A 74 7.75 -7.57 21.55
N PRO A 75 7.21 -6.36 21.31
CA PRO A 75 5.84 -6.03 21.65
C PRO A 75 4.84 -6.90 20.89
N THR A 76 3.86 -7.44 21.61
CA THR A 76 2.82 -8.33 21.07
C THR A 76 1.52 -7.58 20.79
N HIS A 77 0.82 -8.03 19.75
CA HIS A 77 -0.47 -7.48 19.33
C HIS A 77 -1.54 -8.59 19.38
N ASN A 78 -2.66 -8.33 20.06
CA ASN A 78 -3.81 -9.22 20.15
C ASN A 78 -5.08 -8.50 19.65
N ILE A 79 -5.92 -9.27 18.95
CA ILE A 79 -7.23 -8.85 18.47
C ILE A 79 -8.20 -9.17 19.61
N LEU A 80 -8.76 -8.15 20.24
CA LEU A 80 -9.78 -8.35 21.26
C LEU A 80 -11.13 -8.44 20.53
N GLY A 81 -11.71 -9.65 20.50
CA GLY A 81 -13.13 -9.82 20.19
C GLY A 81 -13.98 -9.22 21.29
#